data_AF-A0A9N9JG54-F1
#
_entry.id   AF-A0A9N9JG54-F1
#
_cell.length_a   1.000
_cell.length_b   1.000
_cell.length_c   1.000
_cell.angle_alpha   90.00
_cell.angle_beta   90.00
_cell.angle_gamma   90.00
#
_symmetry.space_group_name_H-M   'P 1'
#
loop_
_entity.id
_entity.type
_entity.pdbx_description
1 polymer ?
#
loop_
_entity_poly.entity_id
_entity_poly.type
_entity_poly.pdbx_seq_one_letter_code
_entity_poly.pdbx_strand_id
1 'polypeptide(L)'
;KIEMTTTQALTLDELKEFKLIRVLNEDPRTKSITFLGTIRTSQTNESHQAILIFEKLHFENSEHEILTAQRIDQLVALDKNDIYHWYKGIFHKDKKWPDFKIILIWPATETQRYLIRETPQIYEMFVKPFIKSVPASRIQWVYNILQKKSEVEKIIFEVDGEEKGFILLPDMKWDGKTLESLYLVAIVHNNDIRSLRDLNDSHLPLLKSLRNNILEIVPQRFPGVGADELRLFVHYLPSYYHFHVHVTHLRHDTIAGGISIAKAYLLDNIIDNIETFAGDYYQRCTLTYVIGENDELFPKLSEVGARVSLEAFRL
;
A
#
# COMPACT_ATOMS: atom_id res chain seq x y z
N LYS A 1 -29.27 2.01 -3.99
CA LYS A 1 -29.20 3.38 -3.44
C LYS A 1 -28.51 3.26 -2.09
N ILE A 2 -27.20 3.49 -2.07
CA ILE A 2 -26.43 3.51 -0.82
C ILE A 2 -26.72 4.89 -0.22
N GLU A 3 -27.46 4.92 0.89
CA GLU A 3 -27.52 6.13 1.71
C GLU A 3 -26.10 6.42 2.18
N MET A 4 -25.49 7.46 1.62
CA MET A 4 -24.35 8.08 2.25
C MET A 4 -24.88 8.76 3.51
N THR A 5 -24.84 8.05 4.63
CA THR A 5 -24.94 8.66 5.95
C THR A 5 -23.75 9.59 6.08
N THR A 6 -24.00 10.89 5.90
CA THR A 6 -23.03 11.96 6.09
C THR A 6 -22.54 11.90 7.53
N THR A 7 -21.46 11.17 7.77
CA THR A 7 -20.88 11.05 9.11
C THR A 7 -20.18 12.37 9.39
N GLN A 8 -20.79 13.20 10.24
CA GLN A 8 -20.21 14.47 10.68
C GLN A 8 -18.87 14.18 11.38
N ALA A 9 -17.87 15.04 11.15
CA ALA A 9 -16.58 14.90 11.83
C ALA A 9 -16.78 14.98 13.35
N LEU A 10 -16.26 14.00 14.07
CA LEU A 10 -16.30 13.97 15.54
C LEU A 10 -15.57 15.19 16.11
N THR A 11 -16.16 15.79 17.15
CA THR A 11 -15.51 16.87 17.89
C THR A 11 -14.35 16.34 18.74
N LEU A 12 -13.43 17.21 19.15
CA LEU A 12 -12.35 16.84 20.08
C LEU A 12 -12.90 16.29 21.40
N ASP A 13 -14.02 16.81 21.88
CA ASP A 13 -14.64 16.35 23.12
C ASP A 13 -15.25 14.95 22.96
N GLU A 14 -15.87 14.65 21.82
CA GLU A 14 -16.33 13.28 21.54
C GLU A 14 -15.17 12.28 21.39
N LEU A 15 -14.04 12.72 20.83
CA LEU A 15 -12.85 11.87 20.75
C LEU A 15 -12.25 11.55 22.14
N LYS A 16 -12.35 12.47 23.11
CA LYS A 16 -11.91 12.22 24.50
C LYS A 16 -12.73 11.12 25.18
N GLU A 17 -13.95 10.85 24.70
CA GLU A 17 -14.80 9.76 25.19
C GLU A 17 -14.39 8.38 24.63
N PHE A 18 -13.32 8.30 23.82
CA PHE A 18 -12.81 7.02 23.32
C PHE A 18 -12.42 6.08 24.48
N LYS A 19 -13.07 4.92 24.53
CA LYS A 19 -12.77 3.85 25.48
C LYS A 19 -11.97 2.76 24.80
N LEU A 20 -10.70 2.65 25.16
CA LEU A 20 -9.80 1.59 24.68
C LEU A 20 -10.35 0.20 25.07
N ILE A 21 -10.45 -0.70 24.08
CA ILE A 21 -10.71 -2.12 24.29
C ILE A 21 -9.38 -2.88 24.26
N ARG A 22 -8.57 -2.72 23.20
CA ARG A 22 -7.26 -3.38 23.06
C ARG A 22 -6.36 -2.69 22.03
N VAL A 23 -5.07 -3.00 22.07
CA VAL A 23 -4.10 -2.61 21.04
C VAL A 23 -4.20 -3.59 19.86
N LEU A 24 -4.43 -3.07 18.65
CA LEU A 24 -4.43 -3.87 17.42
C LEU A 24 -3.03 -3.98 16.80
N ASN A 25 -2.23 -2.92 16.89
CA ASN A 25 -0.86 -2.88 16.41
C ASN A 25 -0.06 -1.85 17.19
N GLU A 26 1.20 -2.15 17.47
CA GLU A 26 2.18 -1.22 18.03
C GLU A 26 3.49 -1.40 17.27
N ASP A 27 3.92 -0.36 16.56
CA ASP A 27 5.11 -0.41 15.72
C ASP A 27 6.12 0.68 16.15
N PRO A 28 7.16 0.32 16.91
CA PRO A 28 8.18 1.27 17.35
C PRO A 28 9.04 1.79 16.20
N ARG A 29 9.12 1.07 15.06
CA ARG A 29 9.90 1.51 13.89
C ARG A 29 9.19 2.64 13.15
N THR A 30 7.88 2.54 12.96
CA THR A 30 7.07 3.63 12.36
C THR A 30 6.56 4.63 13.40
N LYS A 31 6.80 4.37 14.69
CA LYS A 31 6.37 5.23 15.82
C LYS A 31 4.85 5.42 15.78
N SER A 32 4.14 4.32 15.52
CA SER A 32 2.69 4.29 15.39
C SER A 32 2.05 3.29 16.35
N ILE A 33 0.82 3.56 16.73
CA ILE A 33 -0.01 2.66 17.53
C ILE A 33 -1.45 2.70 17.05
N THR A 34 -2.08 1.53 16.96
CA THR A 34 -3.46 1.35 16.53
C THR A 34 -4.26 0.73 17.65
N PHE A 35 -5.33 1.40 18.05
CA PHE A 35 -6.25 0.96 19.08
C PHE A 35 -7.58 0.52 18.48
N LEU A 36 -8.17 -0.53 19.07
CA LEU A 36 -9.60 -0.80 18.99
C LEU A 36 -10.24 -0.27 20.26
N GLY A 37 -11.32 0.47 20.12
CA GLY A 37 -12.11 0.97 21.23
C GLY A 37 -13.55 1.22 20.84
N THR A 38 -14.27 2.00 21.67
CA THR A 38 -15.59 2.52 21.33
C THR A 38 -15.66 4.03 21.55
N ILE A 39 -16.49 4.70 20.75
CA ILE A 39 -16.84 6.12 20.93
C ILE A 39 -18.34 6.20 21.09
N ARG A 40 -18.79 6.99 22.06
CA ARG A 40 -20.20 7.34 22.27
C ARG A 40 -20.44 8.74 21.73
N THR A 41 -21.45 8.92 20.87
CA THR A 41 -21.79 10.26 20.38
C THR A 41 -22.94 10.88 21.13
N SER A 42 -22.86 12.20 21.26
CA SER A 42 -23.86 13.04 21.90
C SER A 42 -25.24 12.96 21.22
N GLN A 43 -25.26 12.66 19.92
CA GLN A 43 -26.46 12.68 19.08
C GLN A 43 -27.28 11.38 19.14
N THR A 44 -26.62 10.21 19.17
CA THR A 44 -27.31 8.90 19.14
C THR A 44 -27.37 8.24 20.50
N ASN A 45 -26.53 8.68 21.43
CA ASN A 45 -26.30 8.04 22.73
C ASN A 45 -25.80 6.58 22.63
N GLU A 46 -25.52 6.09 21.41
CA GLU A 46 -25.05 4.76 21.11
C GLU A 46 -23.52 4.72 21.10
N SER A 47 -22.97 3.58 21.52
CA SER A 47 -21.53 3.33 21.52
C SER A 47 -21.21 2.43 20.33
N HIS A 48 -20.41 2.95 19.39
CA HIS A 48 -19.94 2.16 18.25
C HIS A 48 -18.44 1.90 18.37
N GLN A 49 -17.99 0.79 17.80
CA GLN A 49 -16.58 0.48 17.69
C GLN A 49 -15.85 1.58 16.89
N ALA A 50 -14.61 1.84 17.28
CA ALA A 50 -13.73 2.80 16.64
C ALA A 50 -12.31 2.21 16.56
N ILE A 51 -11.64 2.43 15.44
CA ILE A 51 -10.20 2.20 15.32
C ILE A 51 -9.52 3.56 15.33
N LEU A 52 -8.57 3.73 16.24
CA LEU A 52 -7.82 4.97 16.41
C LEU A 52 -6.34 4.70 16.17
N ILE A 53 -5.78 5.36 15.17
CA ILE A 53 -4.36 5.22 14.80
C ILE A 53 -3.66 6.53 15.15
N PHE A 54 -2.59 6.44 15.93
CA PHE A 54 -1.66 7.52 16.19
C PHE A 54 -0.34 7.26 15.48
N GLU A 55 0.22 8.28 14.85
CA GLU A 55 1.51 8.20 14.16
C GLU A 55 2.30 9.47 14.45
N LYS A 56 3.55 9.33 14.93
CA LYS A 56 4.45 10.49 15.08
C LYS A 56 4.80 11.06 13.71
N LEU A 57 4.80 12.38 13.60
CA LEU A 57 5.20 13.04 12.36
C LEU A 57 6.73 13.05 12.21
N HIS A 58 7.21 12.99 10.96
CA HIS A 58 8.63 13.08 10.64
C HIS A 58 9.10 14.53 10.67
N PHE A 59 10.42 14.73 10.68
CA PHE A 59 10.98 16.09 10.59
C PHE A 59 10.84 16.66 9.19
N GLU A 60 10.34 17.89 9.07
CA GLU A 60 10.23 18.58 7.78
C GLU A 60 11.56 19.25 7.39
N ASN A 61 11.85 19.28 6.08
CA ASN A 61 13.05 19.99 5.58
C ASN A 61 13.12 21.46 6.04
N SER A 62 11.96 22.11 6.23
CA SER A 62 11.85 23.50 6.65
C SER A 62 12.24 23.75 8.11
N GLU A 63 12.32 22.71 8.96
CA GLU A 63 12.72 22.86 10.36
C GLU A 63 14.17 22.44 10.63
N HIS A 64 14.86 21.79 9.69
CA HIS A 64 16.18 21.20 9.92
C HIS A 64 17.20 22.18 10.51
N GLU A 65 17.27 23.42 9.99
CA GLU A 65 18.24 24.43 10.46
C GLU A 65 17.92 24.99 11.85
N ILE A 66 16.66 24.92 12.27
CA ILE A 66 16.18 25.49 13.53
C ILE A 66 15.95 24.44 14.61
N LEU A 67 16.08 23.14 14.30
CA LEU A 67 15.84 22.04 15.23
C LEU A 67 16.62 22.21 16.52
N THR A 68 17.94 22.33 16.43
CA THR A 68 18.81 22.43 17.61
C THR A 68 18.82 23.81 18.23
N ALA A 69 18.61 24.86 17.42
CA ALA A 69 18.74 26.24 17.87
C ALA A 69 17.45 26.80 18.51
N GLN A 70 16.28 26.33 18.08
CA GLN A 70 15.00 26.97 18.42
C GLN A 70 13.87 25.99 18.76
N ARG A 71 13.89 24.75 18.27
CA ARG A 71 12.77 23.82 18.47
C ARG A 71 12.87 23.07 19.79
N ILE A 72 14.08 22.67 20.20
CA ILE A 72 14.31 21.92 21.45
C ILE A 72 14.05 22.84 22.66
N ASP A 73 13.03 22.51 23.44
CA ASP A 73 12.73 23.15 24.74
C ASP A 73 13.58 22.56 25.85
N GLN A 74 13.63 21.23 25.93
CA GLN A 74 14.33 20.51 27.00
C GLN A 74 15.05 19.27 26.49
N LEU A 75 16.19 18.96 27.11
CA LEU A 75 16.92 17.71 26.93
C LEU A 75 16.97 16.95 28.25
N VAL A 76 16.53 15.70 28.22
CA VAL A 76 16.70 14.75 29.31
C VAL A 76 17.88 13.85 28.97
N ALA A 77 19.02 14.06 29.64
CA ALA A 77 20.20 13.22 29.46
C ALA A 77 19.90 11.78 29.92
N LEU A 78 20.32 10.81 29.11
CA LEU A 78 20.16 9.39 29.41
C LEU A 78 21.48 8.79 29.91
N ASP A 79 22.52 8.86 29.08
CA ASP A 79 23.83 8.31 29.39
C ASP A 79 24.90 8.98 28.51
N LYS A 80 26.17 8.71 28.79
CA LYS A 80 27.31 9.11 27.96
C LYS A 80 28.44 8.08 28.04
N ASN A 81 29.11 7.87 26.91
CA ASN A 81 30.34 7.10 26.87
C ASN A 81 31.30 7.72 25.86
N ASP A 82 32.42 8.25 26.34
CA ASP A 82 33.43 8.97 25.55
C ASP A 82 32.80 10.09 24.68
N ILE A 83 32.85 9.96 23.35
CA ILE A 83 32.25 10.92 22.41
C ILE A 83 30.74 10.74 22.21
N TYR A 84 30.15 9.64 22.68
CA TYR A 84 28.72 9.34 22.51
C TYR A 84 27.89 9.88 23.66
N HIS A 85 26.83 10.63 23.34
CA HIS A 85 25.91 11.20 24.31
C HIS A 85 24.48 10.90 23.87
N TRP A 86 23.64 10.41 24.79
CA TRP A 86 22.25 10.07 24.50
C TRP A 86 21.30 10.98 25.27
N TYR A 87 20.33 11.56 24.57
CA TYR A 87 19.31 12.44 25.15
C TYR A 87 17.91 12.05 24.66
N LYS A 88 16.89 12.35 25.46
CA LYS A 88 15.51 12.52 24.97
C LYS A 88 15.22 14.01 24.86
N GLY A 89 14.73 14.45 23.70
CA GLY A 89 14.34 15.84 23.48
C GLY A 89 12.85 16.06 23.67
N ILE A 90 12.50 17.24 24.18
CA ILE A 90 11.14 17.78 24.23
C ILE A 90 11.14 19.04 23.37
N PHE A 91 10.21 19.14 22.42
CA PHE A 91 10.08 20.31 21.55
C PHE A 91 9.09 21.33 22.12
N HIS A 92 9.28 22.60 21.76
CA HIS A 92 8.24 23.60 21.91
C HIS A 92 7.00 23.22 21.08
N LYS A 93 5.82 23.38 21.68
CA LYS A 93 4.56 23.17 20.95
C LYS A 93 4.40 24.27 19.90
N ASP A 94 4.32 23.87 18.64
CA ASP A 94 4.10 24.77 17.52
C ASP A 94 3.03 24.20 16.60
N LYS A 95 2.03 25.03 16.25
CA LYS A 95 0.97 24.63 15.32
C LYS A 95 1.48 24.41 13.91
N LYS A 96 2.61 25.04 13.53
CA LYS A 96 3.25 24.86 12.23
C LYS A 96 3.79 23.45 12.06
N TRP A 97 4.26 22.83 13.14
CA TRP A 97 4.83 21.48 13.15
C TRP A 97 4.18 20.65 14.27
N PRO A 98 2.97 20.10 14.00
CA PRO A 98 2.25 19.30 14.97
C PRO A 98 3.01 18.01 15.35
N ASP A 99 2.67 17.43 16.50
CA ASP A 99 3.45 16.31 17.08
C ASP A 99 3.12 14.94 16.48
N PHE A 100 1.87 14.74 16.07
CA PHE A 100 1.37 13.46 15.59
C PHE A 100 0.17 13.65 14.67
N LYS A 101 -0.02 12.67 13.81
CA LYS A 101 -1.23 12.46 13.02
C LYS A 101 -2.15 11.49 13.76
N ILE A 102 -3.45 11.75 13.67
CA ILE A 102 -4.48 10.84 14.14
C ILE A 102 -5.38 10.44 12.97
N ILE A 103 -5.69 9.14 12.87
CA ILE A 103 -6.65 8.61 11.91
C ILE A 103 -7.72 7.88 12.71
N LEU A 104 -8.97 8.27 12.50
CA LEU A 104 -10.13 7.67 13.16
C LEU A 104 -10.99 6.96 12.12
N ILE A 105 -11.26 5.68 12.37
CA ILE A 105 -12.23 4.88 11.62
C ILE A 105 -13.39 4.63 12.56
N TRP A 106 -14.54 5.25 12.29
CA TRP A 106 -15.73 5.16 13.14
C TRP A 106 -17.00 5.40 12.30
N PRO A 107 -18.05 4.56 12.47
CA PRO A 107 -18.04 3.29 13.20
C PRO A 107 -17.15 2.25 12.50
N ALA A 108 -16.26 1.60 13.26
CA ALA A 108 -15.42 0.52 12.76
C ALA A 108 -16.15 -0.81 12.85
N THR A 109 -15.87 -1.70 11.90
CA THR A 109 -16.15 -3.12 12.01
C THR A 109 -14.82 -3.84 12.16
N GLU A 110 -14.69 -4.69 13.18
CA GLU A 110 -13.54 -5.59 13.28
C GLU A 110 -13.49 -6.44 12.01
N THR A 111 -12.32 -6.54 11.38
CA THR A 111 -12.12 -7.38 10.19
C THR A 111 -10.94 -8.30 10.40
N GLN A 112 -11.22 -9.56 10.67
CA GLN A 112 -10.21 -10.59 10.71
C GLN A 112 -9.62 -10.80 9.31
N ARG A 113 -8.31 -11.07 9.24
CA ARG A 113 -7.60 -11.35 7.99
C ARG A 113 -7.10 -12.78 7.98
N TYR A 114 -7.12 -13.38 6.80
CA TYR A 114 -6.79 -14.78 6.61
C TYR A 114 -5.83 -14.96 5.44
N LEU A 115 -4.90 -15.91 5.61
CA LEU A 115 -4.02 -16.34 4.54
C LEU A 115 -4.76 -17.36 3.67
N ILE A 116 -4.84 -17.08 2.37
CA ILE A 116 -5.49 -17.91 1.36
C ILE A 116 -4.42 -18.52 0.47
N ARG A 117 -4.58 -19.81 0.16
CA ARG A 117 -3.77 -20.56 -0.79
C ARG A 117 -4.63 -20.90 -2.01
N GLU A 118 -4.56 -20.05 -3.03
CA GLU A 118 -5.39 -20.13 -4.23
C GLU A 118 -4.71 -21.00 -5.30
N THR A 119 -5.29 -22.16 -5.58
CA THR A 119 -4.88 -23.03 -6.69
C THR A 119 -5.42 -22.50 -8.03
N PRO A 120 -4.88 -22.96 -9.18
CA PRO A 120 -5.45 -22.63 -10.49
C PRO A 120 -6.95 -22.93 -10.61
N GLN A 121 -7.40 -24.04 -10.01
CA GLN A 121 -8.81 -24.45 -10.01
C GLN A 121 -9.67 -23.45 -9.23
N ILE A 122 -9.21 -23.03 -8.04
CA ILE A 122 -9.91 -22.01 -7.24
C ILE A 122 -9.96 -20.68 -8.00
N TYR A 123 -8.88 -20.28 -8.66
CA TYR A 123 -8.84 -19.07 -9.48
C TYR A 123 -9.92 -19.11 -10.58
N GLU A 124 -9.93 -20.17 -11.40
CA GLU A 124 -10.87 -20.30 -12.51
C GLU A 124 -12.34 -20.38 -12.05
N MET A 125 -12.61 -21.03 -10.91
CA MET A 125 -13.97 -21.21 -10.40
C MET A 125 -14.53 -19.98 -9.67
N PHE A 126 -13.70 -19.22 -8.96
CA PHE A 126 -14.18 -18.18 -8.03
C PHE A 126 -13.59 -16.80 -8.29
N VAL A 127 -12.27 -16.70 -8.43
CA VAL A 127 -11.60 -15.40 -8.50
C VAL A 127 -11.74 -14.77 -9.88
N LYS A 128 -11.54 -15.53 -10.96
CA LYS A 128 -11.72 -15.04 -12.34
C LYS A 128 -13.16 -14.62 -12.63
N PRO A 129 -14.21 -15.35 -12.22
CA PRO A 129 -15.58 -14.85 -12.34
C PRO A 129 -15.84 -13.56 -11.55
N PHE A 130 -15.26 -13.44 -10.35
CA PHE A 130 -15.33 -12.20 -9.58
C PHE A 130 -14.69 -11.03 -10.34
N ILE A 131 -13.46 -11.19 -10.85
CA ILE A 131 -12.76 -10.16 -11.63
C ILE A 131 -13.62 -9.71 -12.82
N LYS A 132 -14.23 -10.65 -13.54
CA LYS A 132 -15.15 -10.35 -14.65
C LYS A 132 -16.42 -9.62 -14.22
N SER A 133 -16.88 -9.83 -12.98
CA SER A 133 -18.05 -9.15 -12.43
C SER A 133 -17.77 -7.72 -11.95
N VAL A 134 -16.48 -7.36 -11.76
CA VAL A 134 -16.11 -6.01 -11.35
C VAL A 134 -16.44 -5.02 -12.47
N PRO A 135 -17.28 -4.00 -12.23
CA PRO A 135 -17.64 -3.03 -13.26
C PRO A 135 -16.41 -2.27 -13.78
N ALA A 136 -16.30 -2.13 -15.10
CA ALA A 136 -15.21 -1.38 -15.74
C ALA A 136 -15.11 0.08 -15.25
N SER A 137 -16.22 0.67 -14.79
CA SER A 137 -16.25 2.00 -14.19
C SER A 137 -15.39 2.14 -12.94
N ARG A 138 -15.11 1.06 -12.19
CA ARG A 138 -14.24 1.09 -11.01
C ARG A 138 -12.79 1.48 -11.35
N ILE A 139 -12.38 1.31 -12.61
CA ILE A 139 -11.04 1.63 -13.10
C ILE A 139 -11.04 2.73 -14.15
N GLN A 140 -12.11 3.53 -14.25
CA GLN A 140 -12.22 4.60 -15.23
C GLN A 140 -11.09 5.64 -15.11
N TRP A 141 -10.60 5.88 -13.89
CA TRP A 141 -9.48 6.78 -13.64
C TRP A 141 -8.18 6.30 -14.34
N VAL A 142 -7.97 4.98 -14.44
CA VAL A 142 -6.83 4.38 -15.18
C VAL A 142 -6.92 4.75 -16.65
N TYR A 143 -8.08 4.54 -17.27
CA TYR A 143 -8.29 4.90 -18.67
C TYR A 143 -8.16 6.40 -18.92
N ASN A 144 -8.55 7.25 -17.97
CA ASN A 144 -8.37 8.68 -18.10
C ASN A 144 -6.89 9.07 -18.16
N ILE A 145 -6.01 8.39 -17.41
CA ILE A 145 -4.55 8.60 -17.49
C ILE A 145 -4.00 8.08 -18.83
N LEU A 146 -4.34 6.83 -19.19
CA LEU A 146 -3.90 6.20 -20.45
C LEU A 146 -4.33 7.00 -21.69
N GLN A 147 -5.50 7.63 -21.67
CA GLN A 147 -6.05 8.46 -22.74
C GLN A 147 -5.69 9.95 -22.63
N LYS A 148 -4.79 10.32 -21.71
CA LYS A 148 -4.34 11.72 -21.50
C LYS A 148 -5.47 12.71 -21.17
N LYS A 149 -6.50 12.24 -20.48
CA LYS A 149 -7.62 13.07 -19.99
C LYS A 149 -7.38 13.59 -18.57
N SER A 150 -6.47 12.98 -17.81
CA SER A 150 -6.16 13.35 -16.43
C SER A 150 -4.71 13.03 -16.07
N GLU A 151 -4.16 13.78 -15.11
CA GLU A 151 -2.79 13.63 -14.56
C GLU A 151 -1.66 13.67 -15.59
N VAL A 152 -1.92 14.27 -16.76
CA VAL A 152 -0.98 14.34 -17.89
C VAL A 152 0.30 15.06 -17.50
N GLU A 153 0.17 16.12 -16.71
CA GLU A 153 1.28 16.93 -16.20
C GLU A 153 2.19 16.18 -15.21
N LYS A 154 1.72 15.06 -14.65
CA LYS A 154 2.49 14.25 -13.69
C LYS A 154 3.25 13.12 -14.36
N ILE A 155 3.02 12.87 -15.64
CA ILE A 155 3.68 11.79 -16.37
C ILE A 155 5.19 12.06 -16.40
N ILE A 156 5.96 11.09 -15.91
CA ILE A 156 7.42 11.13 -15.90
C ILE A 156 7.96 10.60 -17.22
N PHE A 157 7.39 9.50 -17.69
CA PHE A 157 7.85 8.77 -18.85
C PHE A 157 6.71 7.94 -19.44
N GLU A 158 6.75 7.72 -20.74
CA GLU A 158 5.81 6.87 -21.46
C GLU A 158 6.53 6.10 -22.55
N VAL A 159 6.19 4.83 -22.66
CA VAL A 159 6.51 3.99 -23.82
C VAL A 159 5.20 3.74 -24.54
N ASP A 160 5.13 4.08 -25.83
CA ASP A 160 3.95 3.85 -26.63
C ASP A 160 3.77 2.36 -27.01
N GLY A 161 2.52 1.98 -27.32
CA GLY A 161 2.17 0.70 -27.94
C GLY A 161 1.67 -0.37 -26.96
N GLU A 162 0.78 -1.25 -27.42
CA GLU A 162 0.14 -2.25 -26.55
C GLU A 162 1.08 -3.40 -26.14
N GLU A 163 2.09 -3.71 -26.94
CA GLU A 163 3.00 -4.85 -26.69
C GLU A 163 4.06 -4.54 -25.61
N LYS A 164 4.52 -3.29 -25.52
CA LYS A 164 5.65 -2.89 -24.65
C LYS A 164 5.39 -1.64 -23.82
N GLY A 165 4.25 -1.00 -24.04
CA GLY A 165 4.01 0.35 -23.60
C GLY A 165 3.34 0.48 -22.24
N PHE A 166 3.67 1.58 -21.58
CA PHE A 166 3.19 1.94 -20.26
C PHE A 166 3.42 3.43 -19.99
N ILE A 167 2.68 3.98 -19.03
CA ILE A 167 2.90 5.30 -18.46
C ILE A 167 3.47 5.15 -17.05
N LEU A 168 4.55 5.87 -16.75
CA LEU A 168 5.13 6.00 -15.42
C LEU A 168 4.78 7.38 -14.83
N LEU A 169 4.22 7.39 -13.62
CA LEU A 169 3.84 8.61 -12.91
C LEU A 169 3.93 8.44 -11.38
N PRO A 170 4.01 9.53 -10.60
CA PRO A 170 3.90 9.50 -9.15
C PRO A 170 2.62 8.80 -8.67
N ASP A 171 2.76 7.90 -7.68
CA ASP A 171 1.61 7.32 -6.98
C ASP A 171 1.02 8.35 -6.01
N MET A 172 -0.28 8.29 -5.77
CA MET A 172 -1.00 9.17 -4.83
C MET A 172 -0.46 9.13 -3.39
N LYS A 173 0.28 8.08 -3.03
CA LYS A 173 0.89 7.91 -1.71
C LYS A 173 2.18 8.72 -1.52
N TRP A 174 2.79 9.21 -2.59
CA TRP A 174 4.03 9.97 -2.50
C TRP A 174 3.75 11.48 -2.36
N ASP A 175 4.54 12.14 -1.51
CA ASP A 175 4.46 13.60 -1.31
C ASP A 175 5.05 14.41 -2.48
N GLY A 176 5.76 13.74 -3.41
CA GLY A 176 6.45 14.36 -4.53
C GLY A 176 7.73 15.11 -4.14
N LYS A 177 8.18 14.98 -2.89
CA LYS A 177 9.29 15.77 -2.33
C LYS A 177 10.37 14.89 -1.73
N THR A 178 9.99 13.93 -0.88
CA THR A 178 10.92 13.14 -0.09
C THR A 178 11.36 11.92 -0.91
N LEU A 179 12.62 11.89 -1.37
CA LEU A 179 13.11 10.81 -2.24
C LEU A 179 13.15 9.44 -1.53
N GLU A 180 13.42 9.42 -0.22
CA GLU A 180 13.41 8.17 0.56
C GLU A 180 12.01 7.55 0.67
N SER A 181 10.95 8.33 0.44
CA SER A 181 9.57 7.85 0.32
C SER A 181 9.06 7.82 -1.14
N LEU A 182 9.96 7.87 -2.12
CA LEU A 182 9.60 7.81 -3.55
C LEU A 182 8.70 6.61 -3.81
N TYR A 183 7.55 6.90 -4.41
CA TYR A 183 6.56 5.92 -4.84
C TYR A 183 6.00 6.36 -6.19
N LEU A 184 6.28 5.57 -7.23
CA LEU A 184 5.71 5.71 -8.56
C LEU A 184 4.88 4.46 -8.90
N VAL A 185 4.04 4.60 -9.91
CA VAL A 185 3.29 3.49 -10.50
C VAL A 185 3.48 3.51 -12.02
N ALA A 186 3.71 2.34 -12.59
CA ALA A 186 3.71 2.13 -14.04
C ALA A 186 2.41 1.42 -14.43
N ILE A 187 1.62 2.03 -15.33
CA ILE A 187 0.34 1.52 -15.81
C ILE A 187 0.50 1.14 -17.27
N VAL A 188 0.26 -0.12 -17.63
CA VAL A 188 0.47 -0.62 -19.00
C VAL A 188 -0.65 -0.17 -19.94
N HIS A 189 -0.35 0.01 -21.23
CA HIS A 189 -1.39 0.32 -22.23
C HIS A 189 -2.29 -0.87 -22.56
N ASN A 190 -1.77 -2.09 -22.41
CA ASN A 190 -2.52 -3.32 -22.68
C ASN A 190 -3.67 -3.48 -21.67
N ASN A 191 -4.92 -3.46 -22.15
CA ASN A 191 -6.13 -3.54 -21.33
C ASN A 191 -6.55 -4.97 -20.98
N ASP A 192 -5.91 -5.98 -21.57
CA ASP A 192 -6.28 -7.39 -21.40
C ASP A 192 -5.64 -8.01 -20.16
N ILE A 193 -4.60 -7.39 -19.60
CA ILE A 193 -3.89 -7.87 -18.41
C ILE A 193 -4.56 -7.29 -17.16
N ARG A 194 -5.29 -8.12 -16.41
CA ARG A 194 -6.03 -7.72 -15.20
C ARG A 194 -5.20 -7.92 -13.94
N SER A 195 -4.38 -8.97 -13.90
CA SER A 195 -3.59 -9.33 -12.73
C SER A 195 -2.39 -10.21 -13.08
N LEU A 196 -1.63 -10.63 -12.06
CA LEU A 196 -0.55 -11.60 -12.16
C LEU A 196 -0.94 -12.90 -12.89
N ARG A 197 -2.20 -13.34 -12.75
CA ARG A 197 -2.72 -14.58 -13.37
C ARG A 197 -2.82 -14.52 -14.91
N ASP A 198 -2.83 -13.33 -15.49
CA ASP A 198 -2.94 -13.17 -16.95
C ASP A 198 -1.57 -13.15 -17.64
N LEU A 199 -0.48 -12.96 -16.88
CA LEU A 199 0.88 -12.90 -17.43
C LEU A 199 1.33 -14.27 -17.94
N ASN A 200 1.96 -14.25 -19.11
CA ASN A 200 2.57 -15.40 -19.77
C ASN A 200 3.77 -14.95 -20.64
N ASP A 201 4.36 -15.87 -21.40
CA ASP A 201 5.52 -15.64 -22.26
C ASP A 201 5.35 -14.51 -23.29
N SER A 202 4.15 -14.33 -23.84
CA SER A 202 3.87 -13.24 -24.80
C SER A 202 4.02 -11.85 -24.16
N HIS A 203 3.95 -11.76 -22.83
CA HIS A 203 4.09 -10.52 -22.07
C HIS A 203 5.54 -10.21 -21.65
N LEU A 204 6.49 -11.11 -21.89
CA LEU A 204 7.91 -10.87 -21.56
C LEU A 204 8.49 -9.58 -22.16
N PRO A 205 8.18 -9.20 -23.41
CA PRO A 205 8.63 -7.93 -23.96
C PRO A 205 8.14 -6.71 -23.14
N LEU A 206 6.88 -6.72 -22.69
CA LEU A 206 6.30 -5.70 -21.81
C LEU A 206 7.01 -5.65 -20.46
N LEU A 207 7.17 -6.79 -19.81
CA LEU A 207 7.76 -6.87 -18.46
C LEU A 207 9.23 -6.41 -18.48
N LYS A 208 10.00 -6.80 -19.49
CA LYS A 208 11.38 -6.33 -19.70
C LYS A 208 11.44 -4.85 -20.06
N SER A 209 10.49 -4.36 -20.87
CA SER A 209 10.35 -2.93 -21.19
C SER A 209 10.15 -2.11 -19.92
N LEU A 210 9.19 -2.51 -19.06
CA LEU A 210 8.97 -1.90 -17.75
C LEU A 210 10.24 -1.86 -16.92
N ARG A 211 10.88 -3.01 -16.68
CA ARG A 211 12.10 -3.09 -15.86
C ARG A 211 13.20 -2.18 -16.40
N ASN A 212 13.58 -2.35 -17.66
CA ASN A 212 14.75 -1.68 -18.21
C ASN A 212 14.56 -0.16 -18.26
N ASN A 213 13.41 0.30 -18.78
CA ASN A 213 13.14 1.73 -18.87
C ASN A 213 12.98 2.39 -17.48
N ILE A 214 12.34 1.73 -16.52
CA ILE A 214 12.19 2.29 -15.16
C ILE A 214 13.55 2.44 -14.49
N LEU A 215 14.40 1.40 -14.55
CA LEU A 215 15.74 1.42 -13.97
C LEU A 215 16.68 2.45 -14.65
N GLU A 216 16.41 2.80 -15.90
CA GLU A 216 17.15 3.83 -16.62
C GLU A 216 16.64 5.25 -16.32
N ILE A 217 15.33 5.47 -16.41
CA ILE A 217 14.74 6.82 -16.38
C ILE A 217 14.58 7.37 -14.98
N VAL A 218 14.28 6.53 -13.98
CA VAL A 218 14.06 7.01 -12.61
C VAL A 218 15.32 7.66 -12.03
N PRO A 219 16.54 7.08 -12.13
CA PRO A 219 17.76 7.74 -11.68
C PRO A 219 18.08 9.05 -12.42
N GLN A 220 17.75 9.14 -13.72
CA GLN A 220 17.93 10.37 -14.49
C GLN A 220 16.97 11.48 -14.02
N ARG A 221 15.73 11.10 -13.72
CA ARG A 221 14.70 12.05 -13.30
C ARG A 221 14.85 12.52 -11.86
N PHE A 222 15.38 11.66 -10.99
CA PHE A 222 15.55 11.89 -9.55
C PHE A 222 17.01 11.67 -9.12
N PRO A 223 17.88 12.70 -9.28
CA PRO A 223 19.26 12.63 -8.84
C PRO A 223 19.36 12.23 -7.36
N GLY A 224 20.23 11.27 -7.06
CA GLY A 224 20.39 10.72 -5.71
C GLY A 224 19.58 9.45 -5.44
N VAL A 225 18.86 8.91 -6.43
CA VAL A 225 18.27 7.57 -6.39
C VAL A 225 18.96 6.67 -7.42
N GLY A 226 19.67 5.66 -6.95
CA GLY A 226 20.29 4.63 -7.79
C GLY A 226 19.28 3.63 -8.34
N ALA A 227 19.62 2.97 -9.46
CA ALA A 227 18.78 1.90 -10.03
C ALA A 227 18.67 0.69 -9.06
N ASP A 228 19.74 0.40 -8.34
CA ASP A 228 19.84 -0.63 -7.30
C ASP A 228 19.12 -0.26 -5.99
N GLU A 229 18.67 1.00 -5.87
CA GLU A 229 17.85 1.47 -4.76
C GLU A 229 16.34 1.38 -5.07
N LEU A 230 15.94 0.81 -6.21
CA LEU A 230 14.54 0.69 -6.61
C LEU A 230 14.01 -0.73 -6.39
N ARG A 231 12.83 -0.81 -5.76
CA ARG A 231 12.03 -2.03 -5.68
C ARG A 231 10.88 -1.94 -6.68
N LEU A 232 10.88 -2.84 -7.66
CA LEU A 232 9.81 -2.98 -8.66
C LEU A 232 8.98 -4.22 -8.35
N PHE A 233 7.68 -4.07 -8.12
CA PHE A 233 6.83 -5.18 -7.71
C PHE A 233 5.36 -5.02 -8.12
N VAL A 234 4.64 -6.14 -8.17
CA VAL A 234 3.22 -6.23 -8.49
C VAL A 234 2.46 -6.74 -7.26
N HIS A 235 1.25 -6.25 -7.05
CA HIS A 235 0.36 -6.78 -6.02
C HIS A 235 -0.49 -7.95 -6.52
N TYR A 236 -0.65 -8.98 -5.68
CA TYR A 236 -1.69 -10.00 -5.81
C TYR A 236 -2.37 -10.28 -4.47
N LEU A 237 -3.71 -10.13 -4.34
CA LEU A 237 -4.61 -9.50 -5.31
C LEU A 237 -4.30 -8.00 -5.45
N PRO A 238 -4.48 -7.39 -6.64
CA PRO A 238 -4.32 -5.94 -6.81
C PRO A 238 -5.50 -5.17 -6.22
N SER A 239 -5.31 -3.88 -5.93
CA SER A 239 -6.43 -3.01 -5.49
C SER A 239 -7.40 -2.65 -6.63
N TYR A 240 -6.95 -2.79 -7.88
CA TYR A 240 -7.75 -2.62 -9.08
C TYR A 240 -7.23 -3.54 -10.20
N TYR A 241 -8.15 -4.04 -11.04
CA TYR A 241 -7.85 -5.06 -12.05
C TYR A 241 -7.48 -4.46 -13.41
N HIS A 242 -6.32 -3.80 -13.41
CA HIS A 242 -5.56 -3.36 -14.59
C HIS A 242 -4.09 -3.49 -14.22
N PHE A 243 -3.29 -4.18 -15.01
CA PHE A 243 -1.91 -4.50 -14.62
C PHE A 243 -1.07 -3.24 -14.41
N HIS A 244 -0.37 -3.21 -13.27
CA HIS A 244 0.48 -2.10 -12.88
C HIS A 244 1.66 -2.59 -12.04
N VAL A 245 2.78 -1.87 -12.14
CA VAL A 245 3.99 -2.12 -11.36
C VAL A 245 4.20 -0.96 -10.41
N HIS A 246 4.38 -1.26 -9.13
CA HIS A 246 4.81 -0.31 -8.13
C HIS A 246 6.33 -0.15 -8.18
N VAL A 247 6.80 1.10 -8.12
CA VAL A 247 8.22 1.44 -8.10
C VAL A 247 8.48 2.27 -6.86
N THR A 248 9.27 1.74 -5.92
CA THR A 248 9.49 2.39 -4.63
C THR A 248 10.96 2.45 -4.30
N HIS A 249 11.38 3.50 -3.59
CA HIS A 249 12.72 3.52 -3.00
C HIS A 249 12.90 2.37 -2.00
N LEU A 250 14.08 1.76 -1.94
CA LEU A 250 14.40 0.64 -1.06
C LEU A 250 14.18 1.00 0.42
N ARG A 251 14.49 2.25 0.77
CA ARG A 251 14.34 2.83 2.12
C ARG A 251 12.91 3.22 2.48
N HIS A 252 11.96 3.10 1.55
CA HIS A 252 10.55 3.38 1.82
C HIS A 252 9.89 2.23 2.60
N ASP A 253 10.26 2.08 3.87
CA ASP A 253 9.79 1.02 4.76
C ASP A 253 8.38 1.28 5.32
N THR A 254 7.86 2.49 5.13
CA THR A 254 6.54 2.91 5.63
C THR A 254 5.36 2.43 4.77
N ILE A 255 5.59 1.72 3.66
CA ILE A 255 4.53 1.04 2.87
C ILE A 255 4.09 -0.26 3.55
N ALA A 256 3.82 -0.20 4.86
CA ALA A 256 3.40 -1.35 5.64
C ALA A 256 2.17 -2.01 5.00
N GLY A 257 2.27 -3.31 4.70
CA GLY A 257 1.24 -4.10 4.01
C GLY A 257 1.36 -4.18 2.50
N GLY A 258 1.87 -3.14 1.81
CA GLY A 258 2.03 -3.16 0.34
C GLY A 258 3.20 -4.02 -0.12
N ILE A 259 4.35 -3.85 0.52
CA ILE A 259 5.59 -4.61 0.23
C ILE A 259 5.69 -5.95 0.98
N SER A 260 4.61 -6.38 1.63
CA SER A 260 4.60 -7.58 2.46
C SER A 260 4.62 -8.86 1.61
N ILE A 261 5.24 -9.91 2.14
CA ILE A 261 5.09 -11.28 1.60
C ILE A 261 3.60 -11.62 1.58
N ALA A 262 3.18 -12.43 0.59
CA ALA A 262 1.78 -12.73 0.33
C ALA A 262 0.95 -11.48 -0.07
N LYS A 263 1.63 -10.48 -0.67
CA LYS A 263 1.01 -9.34 -1.34
C LYS A 263 1.87 -8.86 -2.51
N ALA A 264 3.15 -8.59 -2.28
CA ALA A 264 4.09 -8.12 -3.31
C ALA A 264 4.86 -9.27 -3.98
N TYR A 265 4.98 -9.19 -5.30
CA TYR A 265 5.78 -10.08 -6.14
C TYR A 265 6.77 -9.24 -6.94
N LEU A 266 8.08 -9.46 -6.76
CA LEU A 266 9.11 -8.70 -7.47
C LEU A 266 9.01 -8.91 -8.98
N LEU A 267 9.12 -7.83 -9.76
CA LEU A 267 9.01 -7.87 -11.22
C LEU A 267 10.04 -8.82 -11.85
N ASP A 268 11.28 -8.81 -11.36
CA ASP A 268 12.31 -9.72 -11.85
C ASP A 268 11.98 -11.19 -11.59
N ASN A 269 11.45 -11.53 -10.40
CA ASN A 269 11.02 -12.90 -10.16
C ASN A 269 9.82 -13.30 -11.03
N ILE A 270 8.94 -12.36 -11.38
CA ILE A 270 7.85 -12.61 -12.33
C ILE A 270 8.40 -12.95 -13.71
N ILE A 271 9.37 -12.17 -14.19
CA ILE A 271 10.07 -12.43 -15.45
C ILE A 271 10.74 -13.80 -15.38
N ASP A 272 11.61 -14.04 -14.40
CA ASP A 272 12.36 -15.29 -14.25
C ASP A 272 11.45 -16.52 -14.18
N ASN A 273 10.32 -16.41 -13.47
CA ASN A 273 9.34 -17.49 -13.37
C ASN A 273 8.77 -17.90 -14.73
N ILE A 274 8.41 -16.91 -15.55
CA ILE A 274 7.86 -17.12 -16.89
C ILE A 274 8.95 -17.63 -17.85
N GLU A 275 10.14 -17.03 -17.81
CA GLU A 275 11.22 -17.35 -18.75
C GLU A 275 11.86 -18.71 -18.48
N THR A 276 12.05 -19.05 -17.21
CA THR A 276 12.88 -20.19 -16.82
C THR A 276 12.06 -21.44 -16.58
N PHE A 277 10.87 -21.31 -15.97
CA PHE A 277 10.12 -22.46 -15.49
C PHE A 277 8.97 -22.85 -16.41
N ALA A 278 8.14 -21.89 -16.82
CA ALA A 278 7.05 -22.12 -17.78
C ALA A 278 6.49 -20.81 -18.33
N GLY A 279 6.26 -20.73 -19.64
CA GLY A 279 5.63 -19.56 -20.26
C GLY A 279 4.25 -19.22 -19.68
N ASP A 280 3.54 -20.19 -19.11
CA ASP A 280 2.25 -20.03 -18.42
C ASP A 280 2.35 -20.33 -16.90
N TYR A 281 3.49 -19.99 -16.28
CA TYR A 281 3.78 -20.27 -14.87
C TYR A 281 2.66 -19.79 -13.93
N TYR A 282 2.16 -18.57 -14.13
CA TYR A 282 1.18 -17.95 -13.25
C TYR A 282 -0.22 -18.52 -13.40
N GLN A 283 -0.52 -19.21 -14.50
CA GLN A 283 -1.75 -19.97 -14.66
C GLN A 283 -1.68 -21.32 -13.92
N ARG A 284 -0.48 -21.84 -13.63
CA ARG A 284 -0.26 -23.16 -13.02
C ARG A 284 0.05 -23.13 -11.52
N CYS A 285 0.75 -22.10 -11.06
CA CYS A 285 1.20 -22.06 -9.68
C CYS A 285 0.05 -21.80 -8.69
N THR A 286 0.27 -22.17 -7.43
CA THR A 286 -0.60 -21.76 -6.33
C THR A 286 -0.12 -20.42 -5.80
N LEU A 287 -1.00 -19.42 -5.76
CA LEU A 287 -0.69 -18.10 -5.23
C LEU A 287 -1.20 -17.98 -3.80
N THR A 288 -0.37 -17.45 -2.91
CA THR A 288 -0.73 -17.23 -1.51
C THR A 288 -0.86 -15.75 -1.24
N TYR A 289 -1.98 -15.34 -0.65
CA TYR A 289 -2.25 -13.93 -0.35
C TYR A 289 -3.13 -13.76 0.87
N VAL A 290 -3.13 -12.54 1.43
CA VAL A 290 -3.97 -12.18 2.58
C VAL A 290 -5.26 -11.52 2.11
N ILE A 291 -6.40 -11.96 2.66
CA ILE A 291 -7.71 -11.35 2.43
C ILE A 291 -8.41 -11.06 3.76
N GLY A 292 -9.23 -10.00 3.80
CA GLY A 292 -10.07 -9.68 4.97
C GLY A 292 -11.42 -10.39 4.89
N GLU A 293 -12.07 -10.62 6.02
CA GLU A 293 -13.37 -11.31 6.07
C GLU A 293 -14.52 -10.56 5.38
N ASN A 294 -14.39 -9.24 5.27
CA ASN A 294 -15.34 -8.38 4.56
C ASN A 294 -15.10 -8.34 3.04
N ASP A 295 -14.07 -9.02 2.54
CA ASP A 295 -13.84 -9.09 1.09
C ASP A 295 -14.90 -9.97 0.42
N GLU A 296 -15.40 -9.53 -0.74
CA GLU A 296 -16.43 -10.22 -1.52
C GLU A 296 -16.04 -11.66 -1.90
N LEU A 297 -14.74 -11.95 -2.02
CA LEU A 297 -14.23 -13.28 -2.30
C LEU A 297 -14.15 -14.18 -1.07
N PHE A 298 -14.02 -13.61 0.14
CA PHE A 298 -13.70 -14.38 1.33
C PHE A 298 -14.70 -15.51 1.65
N PRO A 299 -16.04 -15.30 1.61
CA PRO A 299 -16.99 -16.36 1.92
C PRO A 299 -16.80 -17.59 1.02
N LYS A 300 -16.66 -17.38 -0.29
CA LYS A 300 -16.49 -18.45 -1.28
C LYS A 300 -15.17 -19.18 -1.10
N LEU A 301 -14.08 -18.44 -0.88
CA LEU A 301 -12.75 -19.02 -0.65
C LEU A 301 -12.69 -19.80 0.66
N SER A 302 -13.37 -19.33 1.70
CA SER A 302 -13.47 -20.05 2.97
C SER A 302 -14.27 -21.34 2.84
N GLU A 303 -15.38 -21.33 2.11
CA GLU A 303 -16.25 -22.50 1.90
C GLU A 303 -15.50 -23.64 1.20
N VAL A 304 -14.68 -23.33 0.20
CA VAL A 304 -13.88 -24.34 -0.53
C VAL A 304 -12.57 -24.72 0.16
N GLY A 305 -12.37 -24.30 1.41
CA GLY A 305 -11.18 -24.66 2.18
C GLY A 305 -9.87 -24.01 1.70
N ALA A 306 -9.94 -22.89 0.98
CA ALA A 306 -8.74 -22.21 0.47
C ALA A 306 -7.91 -21.54 1.59
N ARG A 307 -8.45 -21.44 2.81
CA ARG A 307 -7.73 -20.91 3.97
C ARG A 307 -6.59 -21.84 4.35
N VAL A 308 -5.42 -21.27 4.63
CA VAL A 308 -4.30 -22.03 5.17
C VAL A 308 -4.68 -22.59 6.54
N SER A 309 -4.84 -23.91 6.62
CA SER A 309 -5.18 -24.67 7.83
C SER A 309 -4.52 -26.06 7.77
N LEU A 310 -4.38 -26.73 8.91
CA LEU A 310 -3.85 -28.10 8.96
C LEU A 310 -4.68 -29.11 8.15
N GLU A 311 -5.99 -28.87 8.03
CA GLU A 311 -6.91 -29.70 7.26
C GLU A 311 -6.72 -29.50 5.76
N ALA A 312 -6.38 -28.27 5.31
CA ALA A 312 -6.17 -27.94 3.91
C ALA A 312 -4.94 -28.62 3.26
N PHE A 313 -4.02 -29.18 4.06
CA PHE A 313 -2.85 -29.93 3.57
C PHE A 313 -3.02 -31.45 3.62
N ARG A 314 -4.17 -31.96 4.09
CA ARG A 314 -4.46 -33.40 4.21
C ARG A 314 -5.37 -33.95 3.11
N LEU A 315 -5.83 -33.10 2.19
CA LEU A 315 -6.58 -33.44 0.98
C LEU A 315 -5.65 -33.48 -0.24
#